data_AF-A0A0K2RFG0-F1
#
_entry.id   AF-A0A0K2RFG0-F1
#
_cell.length_a   1.000
_cell.length_b   1.000
_cell.length_c   1.000
_cell.angle_alpha   90.00
_cell.angle_beta   90.00
_cell.angle_gamma   90.00
#
_symmetry.space_group_name_H-M   'P 1'
#
loop_
_entity.id
_entity.type
_entity.pdbx_description
1 polymer ?
#
loop_
_entity_poly.entity_id
_entity_poly.type
_entity_poly.pdbx_seq_one_letter_code
_entity_poly.pdbx_strand_id
1 'polypeptide(L)'
;MSTDIQSPRSGKIGSGKIAPQYRRGTGSKGNFEMLAWLFMRLSGVVLVVLIFGHLFVNLMVGEGIHGIDFGFVAGKWADPFWQFWDLAMLWLAMLHGTNGVRTIINDYAEKDATRLWLKVVLYAATVVIVVLGTLVIFTFNPCPVVNGVQLPGGSARRRSAPLHHRLVRRRTTRGAGSADHLT
;
A
#
# COMPACT_ATOMS: atom_id res chain seq x y z
N MET A 1 20.81 55.92 36.15
CA MET A 1 20.67 54.73 37.01
C MET A 1 20.68 53.51 36.12
N SER A 2 21.75 52.72 36.16
CA SER A 2 21.84 51.46 35.40
C SER A 2 21.49 50.31 36.33
N THR A 3 20.49 49.51 35.96
CA THR A 3 20.11 48.30 36.69
C THR A 3 20.98 47.13 36.24
N ASP A 4 22.02 46.80 37.01
CA ASP A 4 22.76 45.56 36.82
C ASP A 4 21.86 44.35 37.13
N ILE A 5 21.45 43.63 36.09
CA ILE A 5 20.75 42.35 36.24
C ILE A 5 21.79 41.29 36.59
N GLN A 6 22.04 41.14 37.89
CA GLN A 6 22.88 40.07 38.44
C GLN A 6 22.24 38.72 38.09
N SER A 7 22.70 38.08 37.02
CA SER A 7 22.30 36.71 36.70
C SER A 7 22.68 35.76 37.85
N PRO A 8 21.95 34.66 38.09
CA PRO A 8 22.30 33.69 39.13
C PRO A 8 23.65 33.03 38.84
N ARG A 9 24.73 33.65 39.29
CA ARG A 9 26.08 33.10 39.24
C ARG A 9 26.06 31.83 40.06
N SER A 10 26.16 30.70 39.36
CA SER A 10 26.35 29.35 39.92
C SER A 10 27.18 29.45 41.19
N GLY A 11 26.57 29.11 42.32
CA GLY A 11 27.06 29.49 43.64
C GLY A 11 28.50 29.01 43.85
N LYS A 12 29.37 29.91 44.34
CA LYS A 12 30.69 29.49 44.81
C LYS A 12 30.51 28.36 45.81
N ILE A 13 31.12 27.21 45.51
CA ILE A 13 31.04 25.99 46.31
C ILE A 13 31.76 26.26 47.65
N GLY A 14 30.98 26.65 48.65
CA GLY A 14 31.42 26.92 50.03
C GLY A 14 30.93 25.88 51.05
N SER A 15 30.35 24.78 50.58
CA SER A 15 29.88 23.66 51.39
C SER A 15 30.06 22.38 50.58
N GLY A 16 30.49 21.28 51.20
CA GLY A 16 30.79 20.00 50.56
C GLY A 16 29.59 19.24 49.97
N LYS A 17 28.50 19.95 49.65
CA LYS A 17 27.38 19.43 48.89
C LYS A 17 27.79 19.38 47.42
N ILE A 18 28.24 18.21 46.99
CA ILE A 18 28.36 17.85 45.57
C ILE A 18 27.00 18.19 44.95
N ALA A 19 26.94 19.22 44.10
CA ALA A 19 25.72 19.51 43.35
C ALA A 19 25.32 18.21 42.63
N PRO A 20 24.04 17.79 42.66
CA PRO A 20 23.64 16.54 42.03
C PRO A 20 23.99 16.66 40.56
N GLN A 21 25.09 16.02 40.15
CA GLN A 21 25.46 15.96 38.75
C GLN A 21 24.31 15.21 38.10
N TYR A 22 23.49 15.95 37.36
CA TYR A 22 22.53 15.38 36.44
C TYR A 22 23.35 14.75 35.32
N ARG A 23 23.93 13.58 35.65
CA ARG A 23 24.58 12.66 34.76
C ARG A 23 23.45 12.07 33.93
N ARG A 24 22.93 12.90 33.01
CA ARG A 24 22.05 12.52 31.93
C ARG A 24 22.76 11.35 31.30
N GLY A 25 22.28 10.14 31.60
CA GLY A 25 22.90 8.94 31.09
C GLY A 25 22.88 9.07 29.59
N THR A 26 24.05 9.25 28.98
CA THR A 26 24.24 9.14 27.54
C THR A 26 24.11 7.67 27.20
N GLY A 27 22.91 7.14 27.41
CA GLY A 27 22.56 5.76 27.20
C GLY A 27 22.84 5.45 25.75
N SER A 28 23.68 4.44 25.51
CA SER A 28 24.12 4.08 24.17
C SER A 28 22.94 3.57 23.34
N LYS A 29 22.23 4.51 22.72
CA LYS A 29 21.13 4.33 21.77
C LYS A 29 21.29 5.19 20.52
N GLY A 30 22.46 5.83 20.36
CA GLY A 30 22.71 6.91 19.39
C GLY A 30 22.28 6.61 17.96
N ASN A 31 22.38 5.34 17.54
CA ASN A 31 21.96 4.94 16.19
C ASN A 31 20.44 4.67 16.11
N PHE A 32 19.83 3.99 17.08
CA PHE A 32 18.40 3.64 17.02
C PHE A 32 17.49 4.87 17.13
N GLU A 33 17.85 5.83 17.97
CA GLU A 33 17.08 7.07 18.13
C GLU A 33 17.21 7.96 16.88
N MET A 34 18.42 8.06 16.30
CA MET A 34 18.65 8.78 15.05
C MET A 34 17.97 8.09 13.85
N LEU A 35 18.00 6.76 13.76
CA LEU A 35 17.32 5.98 12.72
C LEU A 35 15.80 6.10 12.83
N ALA A 36 15.23 6.00 14.03
CA ALA A 36 13.79 6.21 14.23
C ALA A 36 13.39 7.66 13.90
N TRP A 37 14.21 8.64 14.29
CA TRP A 37 14.00 10.04 13.92
C TRP A 37 14.00 10.21 12.40
N LEU A 38 15.04 9.72 11.71
CA LEU A 38 15.20 9.82 10.26
C LEU A 38 14.09 9.10 9.51
N PHE A 39 13.74 7.89 9.94
CA PHE A 39 12.65 7.10 9.39
C PHE A 39 11.35 7.89 9.38
N MET A 40 10.95 8.52 10.50
CA MET A 40 9.70 9.28 10.56
C MET A 40 9.65 10.46 9.56
N ARG A 41 10.80 11.11 9.27
CA ARG A 41 10.86 12.21 8.30
C ARG A 41 10.86 11.69 6.87
N LEU A 42 11.76 10.75 6.57
CA LEU A 42 11.93 10.18 5.23
C LEU A 42 10.67 9.43 4.76
N SER A 43 10.10 8.56 5.61
CA SER A 43 8.86 7.85 5.30
C SER A 43 7.68 8.81 5.11
N GLY A 44 7.59 9.91 5.87
CA GLY A 44 6.57 10.93 5.68
C GLY A 44 6.63 11.58 4.29
N VAL A 45 7.81 12.02 3.86
CA VAL A 45 8.01 12.62 2.53
C VAL A 45 7.72 11.62 1.40
N VAL A 46 8.18 10.38 1.54
CA VAL A 46 7.93 9.31 0.57
C VAL A 46 6.43 8.95 0.51
N LEU A 47 5.75 8.87 1.65
CA LEU A 47 4.31 8.61 1.72
C LEU A 47 3.48 9.69 1.05
N VAL A 48 3.87 10.97 1.15
CA VAL A 48 3.21 12.07 0.44
C VAL A 48 3.24 11.81 -1.07
N VAL A 49 4.41 11.53 -1.66
CA VAL A 49 4.52 11.24 -3.10
C VAL A 49 3.72 10.01 -3.50
N LEU A 50 3.82 8.92 -2.72
CA LEU A 50 3.13 7.68 -3.01
C LEU A 50 1.60 7.83 -2.97
N ILE A 51 1.07 8.48 -1.93
CA ILE A 51 -0.39 8.63 -1.75
C ILE A 51 -0.99 9.64 -2.73
N PHE A 52 -0.29 10.73 -3.06
CA PHE A 52 -0.72 11.62 -4.13
C PHE A 52 -0.75 10.90 -5.48
N GLY A 53 0.24 10.06 -5.79
CA GLY A 53 0.22 9.23 -7.01
C GLY A 53 -0.95 8.24 -7.03
N HIS A 54 -1.22 7.56 -5.92
CA HIS A 54 -2.35 6.63 -5.80
C HIS A 54 -3.70 7.34 -5.96
N LEU A 55 -3.91 8.46 -5.26
CA LEU A 55 -5.13 9.26 -5.35
C LEU A 55 -5.30 9.88 -6.75
N PHE A 56 -4.25 10.42 -7.36
CA PHE A 56 -4.30 11.00 -8.70
C PHE A 56 -4.70 9.96 -9.76
N VAL A 57 -4.10 8.77 -9.72
CA VAL A 57 -4.43 7.70 -10.67
C VAL A 57 -5.85 7.15 -10.45
N ASN A 58 -6.35 7.16 -9.21
CA ASN A 58 -7.68 6.62 -8.91
C ASN A 58 -8.83 7.63 -9.10
N LEU A 59 -8.58 8.95 -8.94
CA LEU A 59 -9.62 9.98 -9.01
C LEU A 59 -9.53 10.86 -10.27
N MET A 60 -8.34 11.02 -10.86
CA MET A 60 -8.07 12.00 -11.92
C MET A 60 -7.83 11.39 -13.31
N VAL A 61 -7.68 10.05 -13.39
CA VAL A 61 -7.43 9.32 -14.64
C VAL A 61 -8.64 8.44 -14.97
N GLY A 62 -9.36 8.77 -16.04
CA GLY A 62 -10.59 8.08 -16.48
C GLY A 62 -11.84 8.94 -16.30
N GLU A 63 -13.00 8.30 -16.13
CA GLU A 63 -14.31 8.94 -15.85
C GLU A 63 -14.47 9.40 -14.38
N GLY A 64 -13.36 9.52 -13.63
CA GLY A 64 -13.35 9.80 -12.20
C GLY A 64 -14.02 8.71 -11.36
N ILE A 65 -14.68 9.12 -10.27
CA ILE A 65 -15.34 8.20 -9.30
C ILE A 65 -16.37 7.28 -9.96
N HIS A 66 -17.00 7.72 -11.06
CA HIS A 66 -18.00 6.95 -11.80
C HIS A 66 -17.41 5.80 -12.63
N GLY A 67 -16.09 5.77 -12.84
CA GLY A 67 -15.37 4.70 -13.55
C GLY A 67 -14.64 3.69 -12.64
N ILE A 68 -14.80 3.77 -11.32
CA ILE A 68 -14.16 2.82 -10.38
C ILE A 68 -14.97 1.52 -10.33
N ASP A 69 -14.80 0.70 -11.36
CA ASP A 69 -15.35 -0.65 -11.43
C ASP A 69 -14.26 -1.74 -11.22
N PHE A 70 -14.71 -3.00 -11.09
CA PHE A 70 -13.81 -4.14 -10.91
C PHE A 70 -12.84 -4.33 -12.09
N GLY A 71 -13.23 -3.94 -13.31
CA GLY A 71 -12.40 -4.00 -14.51
C GLY A 71 -11.27 -2.97 -14.51
N PHE A 72 -11.51 -1.76 -14.02
CA PHE A 72 -10.46 -0.75 -13.82
C PHE A 72 -9.41 -1.21 -12.79
N VAL A 73 -9.86 -1.73 -11.63
CA VAL A 73 -8.97 -2.26 -10.58
C VAL A 73 -8.21 -3.48 -11.08
N ALA A 74 -8.88 -4.43 -11.73
CA ALA A 74 -8.24 -5.60 -12.33
C ALA A 74 -7.23 -5.23 -13.43
N GLY A 75 -7.55 -4.24 -14.27
CA GLY A 75 -6.64 -3.73 -15.30
C GLY A 75 -5.40 -3.06 -14.71
N LYS A 76 -5.54 -2.31 -13.61
CA LYS A 76 -4.42 -1.68 -12.90
C LYS A 76 -3.53 -2.73 -12.20
N TRP A 77 -4.12 -3.69 -11.50
CA TRP A 77 -3.36 -4.76 -10.82
C TRP A 77 -2.86 -5.88 -11.75
N ALA A 78 -3.18 -5.83 -13.05
CA ALA A 78 -2.55 -6.70 -14.06
C ALA A 78 -1.07 -6.34 -14.34
N ASP A 79 -0.64 -5.11 -14.03
CA ASP A 79 0.76 -4.70 -14.07
C ASP A 79 1.38 -4.82 -12.66
N PRO A 80 2.46 -5.60 -12.46
CA PRO A 80 3.10 -5.75 -11.16
C PRO A 80 3.64 -4.43 -10.58
N PHE A 81 3.89 -3.39 -11.39
CA PHE A 81 4.31 -2.07 -10.92
C PHE A 81 3.33 -1.48 -9.90
N TRP A 82 2.02 -1.57 -10.17
CA TRP A 82 1.00 -1.05 -9.25
C TRP A 82 0.84 -1.91 -8.00
N GLN A 83 1.04 -3.23 -8.10
CA GLN A 83 1.06 -4.11 -6.93
C GLN A 83 2.19 -3.72 -5.98
N PHE A 84 3.41 -3.48 -6.50
CA PHE A 84 4.54 -3.01 -5.68
C PHE A 84 4.32 -1.60 -5.12
N TRP A 85 3.66 -0.70 -5.87
CA TRP A 85 3.32 0.64 -5.40
C TRP A 85 2.35 0.60 -4.20
N ASP A 86 1.25 -0.14 -4.32
CA ASP A 86 0.25 -0.30 -3.27
C ASP A 86 0.83 -1.06 -2.05
N LEU A 87 1.68 -2.07 -2.28
CA LEU A 87 2.43 -2.77 -1.24
C LEU A 87 3.40 -1.82 -0.49
N ALA A 88 4.16 -0.99 -1.21
CA ALA A 88 5.11 -0.06 -0.61
C ALA A 88 4.39 0.99 0.26
N MET A 89 3.25 1.52 -0.20
CA MET A 89 2.40 2.40 0.61
C MET A 89 1.89 1.70 1.86
N LEU A 90 1.33 0.50 1.73
CA LEU A 90 0.79 -0.25 2.86
C LEU A 90 1.84 -0.47 3.94
N TRP A 91 3.05 -0.93 3.55
CA TRP A 91 4.13 -1.14 4.51
C TRP A 91 4.64 0.16 5.12
N LEU A 92 4.90 1.19 4.31
CA LEU A 92 5.39 2.48 4.83
C LEU A 92 4.35 3.18 5.71
N ALA A 93 3.07 3.17 5.34
CA ALA A 93 2.00 3.81 6.10
C ALA A 93 1.78 3.11 7.45
N MET A 94 1.75 1.77 7.45
CA MET A 94 1.59 1.02 8.69
C MET A 94 2.82 1.16 9.61
N LEU A 95 4.04 1.13 9.08
CA LEU A 95 5.25 1.35 9.88
C LEU A 95 5.36 2.80 10.39
N HIS A 96 5.02 3.79 9.58
CA HIS A 96 5.01 5.21 9.99
C HIS A 96 3.94 5.46 11.07
N GLY A 97 2.70 5.05 10.80
CA GLY A 97 1.57 5.19 11.73
C GLY A 97 1.83 4.49 13.07
N THR A 98 2.35 3.26 13.04
CA THR A 98 2.64 2.50 14.26
C THR A 98 3.75 3.14 15.09
N ASN A 99 4.80 3.69 14.47
CA ASN A 99 5.85 4.42 15.20
C ASN A 99 5.34 5.76 15.76
N GLY A 100 4.49 6.49 15.02
CA GLY A 100 3.82 7.69 15.49
C GLY A 100 2.90 7.42 16.69
N VAL A 101 1.95 6.49 16.56
CA VAL A 101 0.99 6.14 17.62
C VAL A 101 1.70 5.52 18.83
N ARG A 102 2.77 4.73 18.65
CA ARG A 102 3.62 4.26 19.76
C ARG A 102 4.18 5.42 20.58
N THR A 103 4.57 6.52 19.94
CA THR A 103 5.10 7.72 20.61
C THR A 103 3.99 8.37 21.44
N ILE A 104 2.82 8.62 20.83
CA ILE A 104 1.62 9.12 21.51
C ILE A 104 1.25 8.25 22.72
N ILE A 105 1.25 6.91 22.60
CA ILE A 105 0.96 6.00 23.72
C ILE A 105 1.99 6.12 24.85
N ASN A 106 3.27 6.38 24.57
CA ASN A 106 4.26 6.58 25.64
C ASN A 106 3.99 7.88 26.41
N ASP A 107 3.64 8.94 25.69
CA ASP A 107 3.49 10.30 26.22
C ASP A 107 2.15 10.50 26.96
N TYR A 108 1.06 9.87 26.49
CA TYR A 108 -0.28 10.03 27.07
C TYR A 108 -0.71 8.92 28.04
N ALA A 109 -0.10 7.74 28.03
CA ALA A 109 -0.49 6.66 28.94
C ALA A 109 0.28 6.73 30.27
N GLU A 110 -0.35 7.30 31.29
CA GLU A 110 0.21 7.43 32.65
C GLU A 110 0.45 6.08 33.35
N LYS A 111 -0.44 5.10 33.14
CA LYS A 111 -0.41 3.79 33.82
C LYS A 111 0.28 2.75 32.95
N ASP A 112 1.26 2.03 33.49
CA ASP A 112 2.01 1.03 32.71
C ASP A 112 1.14 -0.11 32.15
N ALA A 113 0.09 -0.51 32.88
CA ALA A 113 -0.88 -1.49 32.39
C ALA A 113 -1.64 -1.00 31.13
N THR A 114 -2.11 0.25 31.12
CA THR A 114 -2.81 0.80 29.94
C THR A 114 -1.85 1.01 28.78
N ARG A 115 -0.62 1.47 29.07
CA ARG A 115 0.48 1.60 28.10
C ARG A 115 0.85 0.26 27.44
N LEU A 116 0.81 -0.85 28.18
CA LEU A 116 1.04 -2.19 27.64
C LEU A 116 -0.12 -2.61 26.72
N TRP A 117 -1.36 -2.55 27.20
CA TRP A 117 -2.54 -2.96 26.42
C TRP A 117 -2.69 -2.17 25.11
N LEU A 118 -2.51 -0.84 25.15
CA LEU A 118 -2.57 0.01 23.95
C LEU A 118 -1.50 -0.39 22.92
N LYS A 119 -0.29 -0.75 23.34
CA LYS A 119 0.77 -1.25 22.44
C LYS A 119 0.43 -2.61 21.87
N VAL A 120 -0.08 -3.54 22.68
CA VAL A 120 -0.50 -4.87 22.23
C VAL A 120 -1.58 -4.78 21.16
N VAL A 121 -2.63 -3.98 21.39
CA VAL A 121 -3.71 -3.76 20.42
C VAL A 121 -3.18 -3.07 19.16
N LEU A 122 -2.34 -2.05 19.29
CA LEU A 122 -1.71 -1.38 18.14
C LEU A 122 -0.92 -2.36 17.27
N TYR A 123 -0.03 -3.16 17.85
CA TYR A 123 0.77 -4.12 17.10
C TYR A 123 -0.08 -5.26 16.51
N ALA A 124 -1.09 -5.76 17.24
CA ALA A 124 -2.00 -6.78 16.73
C ALA A 124 -2.78 -6.26 15.51
N ALA A 125 -3.39 -5.07 15.61
CA ALA A 125 -4.08 -4.43 14.48
C ALA A 125 -3.13 -4.17 13.30
N THR A 126 -1.90 -3.75 13.58
CA THR A 126 -0.87 -3.52 12.55
C THR A 126 -0.55 -4.79 11.78
N VAL A 127 -0.28 -5.89 12.49
CA VAL A 127 0.04 -7.19 11.87
C VAL A 127 -1.16 -7.71 11.06
N VAL A 128 -2.38 -7.63 11.61
CA VAL A 128 -3.59 -8.07 10.90
C VAL A 128 -3.79 -7.28 9.61
N ILE A 129 -3.69 -5.95 9.63
CA ILE A 129 -3.87 -5.11 8.43
C ILE A 129 -2.77 -5.39 7.40
N VAL A 130 -1.51 -5.54 7.84
CA VAL A 130 -0.40 -5.84 6.92
C VAL A 130 -0.57 -7.22 6.27
N VAL A 131 -0.89 -8.26 7.05
CA VAL A 131 -1.08 -9.63 6.53
C VAL A 131 -2.31 -9.72 5.63
N LEU A 132 -3.43 -9.10 6.01
CA LEU A 132 -4.65 -9.08 5.20
C LEU A 132 -4.39 -8.33 3.87
N GLY A 133 -3.76 -7.16 3.93
CA GLY A 133 -3.48 -6.34 2.75
C GLY A 133 -2.49 -7.00 1.79
N THR A 134 -1.41 -7.61 2.29
CA THR A 134 -0.49 -8.37 1.43
C THR A 134 -1.18 -9.58 0.80
N LEU A 135 -2.01 -10.30 1.56
CA LEU A 135 -2.81 -11.41 1.02
C LEU A 135 -3.73 -10.93 -0.10
N VAL A 136 -4.47 -9.82 0.09
CA VAL A 136 -5.36 -9.27 -0.94
C VAL A 136 -4.58 -8.88 -2.21
N ILE A 137 -3.43 -8.22 -2.09
CA ILE A 137 -2.61 -7.82 -3.25
C ILE A 137 -2.15 -9.03 -4.06
N PHE A 138 -1.68 -10.11 -3.40
CA PHE A 138 -1.16 -11.30 -4.09
C PHE A 138 -2.20 -12.34 -4.50
N THR A 139 -3.42 -12.31 -3.93
CA THR A 139 -4.49 -13.28 -4.26
C THR A 139 -5.51 -12.75 -5.27
N PHE A 140 -5.49 -11.45 -5.58
CA PHE A 140 -6.41 -10.86 -6.54
C PHE A 140 -6.15 -11.38 -7.95
N ASN A 141 -7.16 -12.00 -8.55
CA ASN A 141 -7.09 -12.50 -9.92
C ASN A 141 -7.75 -11.49 -10.88
N PRO A 142 -6.99 -10.84 -11.79
CA PRO A 142 -7.55 -9.84 -12.71
C PRO A 142 -8.46 -10.44 -13.80
N CYS A 143 -8.45 -11.77 -13.96
CA CYS A 143 -9.36 -12.49 -14.85
C CYS A 143 -10.28 -13.43 -14.02
N PRO A 144 -11.48 -12.99 -13.59
CA PRO A 144 -12.45 -13.88 -12.98
C PRO A 144 -12.94 -14.91 -14.00
N VAL A 145 -12.92 -16.19 -13.62
CA VAL A 145 -13.49 -17.27 -14.43
C VAL A 145 -15.00 -17.29 -14.21
N VAL A 146 -15.75 -16.65 -15.11
CA VAL A 146 -17.21 -16.65 -15.07
C VAL A 146 -17.71 -17.79 -15.95
N ASN A 147 -18.45 -18.74 -15.37
CA ASN A 147 -19.02 -19.90 -16.07
C ASN A 147 -17.99 -20.75 -16.87
N GLY A 148 -16.78 -20.93 -16.33
CA GLY A 148 -15.71 -21.70 -16.98
C GLY A 148 -15.04 -20.99 -18.17
N VAL A 149 -15.46 -19.76 -18.51
CA VAL A 149 -14.85 -18.95 -19.56
C VAL A 149 -13.92 -17.91 -18.92
N GLN A 150 -12.64 -17.99 -19.23
CA GLN A 150 -11.68 -16.95 -18.90
C GLN A 150 -11.97 -15.73 -19.78
N LEU A 151 -12.59 -14.68 -19.23
CA LEU A 151 -12.75 -13.42 -19.95
C LEU A 151 -11.36 -12.80 -20.20
N PRO A 152 -11.06 -12.32 -21.42
CA PRO A 152 -9.71 -11.89 -21.79
C PRO A 152 -9.36 -10.53 -21.18
N GLY A 153 -8.90 -10.53 -19.94
CA GLY A 153 -8.22 -9.39 -19.34
C GLY A 153 -6.92 -9.09 -20.08
N GLY A 154 -6.84 -7.90 -20.70
CA GLY A 154 -5.56 -7.21 -20.92
C GLY A 154 -4.48 -7.90 -21.77
N SER A 155 -4.80 -8.72 -22.77
CA SER A 155 -3.81 -9.12 -23.81
C SER A 155 -4.46 -9.64 -25.08
N ALA A 156 -4.88 -8.73 -25.94
CA ALA A 156 -5.40 -9.05 -27.27
C ALA A 156 -4.29 -9.54 -28.22
N ARG A 157 -3.80 -10.77 -28.06
CA ARG A 157 -3.21 -11.52 -29.19
C ARG A 157 -4.34 -12.04 -30.08
N ARG A 158 -5.10 -11.09 -30.63
CA ARG A 158 -6.04 -11.30 -31.72
C ARG A 158 -5.20 -11.74 -32.92
N ARG A 159 -4.98 -13.05 -33.09
CA ARG A 159 -4.34 -13.56 -34.30
C ARG A 159 -5.25 -13.18 -35.45
N SER A 160 -4.79 -12.25 -36.27
CA SER A 160 -5.41 -11.87 -37.53
C SER A 160 -5.42 -13.08 -38.47
N ALA A 161 -6.43 -13.93 -38.35
CA ALA A 161 -6.76 -14.90 -39.38
C ALA A 161 -7.38 -14.11 -40.56
N PRO A 162 -6.73 -14.07 -41.74
CA PRO A 162 -7.13 -13.15 -42.79
C PRO A 162 -8.47 -13.51 -43.42
N LEU A 163 -9.23 -12.46 -43.76
CA LEU A 163 -10.41 -12.50 -44.62
C LEU A 163 -10.06 -13.16 -45.97
N HIS A 164 -10.41 -14.43 -46.14
CA HIS A 164 -10.45 -15.05 -47.46
C HIS A 164 -11.81 -15.68 -47.74
N HIS A 165 -12.60 -14.89 -48.48
CA HIS A 165 -13.62 -15.35 -49.42
C HIS A 165 -13.33 -16.76 -49.98
N ARG A 166 -14.08 -17.75 -49.48
CA ARG A 166 -14.50 -18.92 -50.28
C ARG A 166 -16.02 -18.95 -50.27
N LEU A 167 -16.62 -18.10 -51.10
CA LEU A 167 -17.12 -18.52 -52.42
C LEU A 167 -18.24 -19.55 -52.29
N VAL A 168 -19.44 -19.01 -52.14
CA VAL A 168 -20.67 -19.59 -52.69
C VAL A 168 -20.38 -20.02 -54.14
N ARG A 169 -20.22 -21.32 -54.38
CA ARG A 169 -20.20 -21.88 -55.73
C ARG A 169 -21.37 -22.82 -55.94
N ARG A 170 -22.53 -22.21 -56.27
CA ARG A 170 -23.60 -22.92 -56.97
C ARG A 170 -23.02 -23.61 -58.21
N ARG A 171 -23.27 -24.91 -58.34
CA ARG A 171 -23.24 -25.68 -59.59
C ARG A 171 -24.29 -26.79 -59.41
N THR A 172 -25.54 -26.56 -59.79
CA THR A 172 -26.03 -26.69 -61.18
C THR A 172 -25.82 -28.11 -61.72
N THR A 173 -26.89 -28.90 -61.57
CA THR A 173 -27.38 -29.96 -62.48
C THR A 173 -26.40 -31.03 -63.00
N ARG A 174 -26.47 -32.21 -62.39
CA ARG A 174 -26.51 -33.56 -63.01
C ARG A 174 -27.02 -34.52 -61.90
N GLY A 175 -27.92 -35.47 -62.13
CA GLY A 175 -28.47 -35.95 -63.40
C GLY A 175 -28.29 -37.47 -63.56
N ALA A 176 -28.74 -38.25 -62.58
CA ALA A 176 -28.93 -39.71 -62.55
C ALA A 176 -29.59 -40.03 -61.19
N GLY A 177 -30.54 -40.97 -61.01
CA GLY A 177 -31.12 -41.95 -61.92
C GLY A 177 -31.19 -43.32 -61.20
N SER A 178 -32.36 -43.98 -61.14
CA SER A 178 -32.69 -45.10 -60.21
C SER A 178 -32.62 -44.70 -58.71
N ALA A 179 -33.32 -45.29 -57.74
CA ALA A 179 -34.30 -46.39 -57.68
C ALA A 179 -35.13 -46.23 -56.37
N ASP A 180 -36.33 -46.76 -56.16
CA ASP A 180 -37.38 -47.37 -57.02
C ASP A 180 -38.75 -47.29 -56.26
N HIS A 181 -39.88 -47.67 -56.87
CA HIS A 181 -41.20 -47.70 -56.22
C HIS A 181 -42.11 -48.78 -56.86
N LEU A 182 -42.96 -49.42 -56.03
CA LEU A 182 -44.06 -50.36 -56.39
C LEU A 182 -43.69 -51.79 -56.87
N THR A 183 -43.79 -52.73 -55.92
CA THR A 183 -44.91 -53.69 -55.90
C THR A 183 -45.54 -53.67 -54.50
#